data_AF-W5PLK4-F1
#
_entry.id   AF-W5PLK4-F1
#
_cell.length_a   1.000
_cell.length_b   1.000
_cell.length_c   1.000
_cell.angle_alpha   90.00
_cell.angle_beta   90.00
_cell.angle_gamma   90.00
#
_symmetry.space_group_name_H-M   'P 1'
#
loop_
_entity.id
_entity.type
_entity.pdbx_description
1 polymer ?
#
loop_
_entity_poly.entity_id
_entity_poly.type
_entity_poly.pdbx_seq_one_letter_code
_entity_poly.pdbx_strand_id
1 'polypeptide(L)'
;QVQSIQFMEFSEVENQDDYYSMDAGYIHTQDQQGVYVMYDEALSDLKDLETKLLLVASHYIEREKGHKQGSKSHIDHDWGWTHAGVDRFAVLYDMWTWEATLLESKRQLLDSYFEAYQHALDPEERFALAQVITDIMHRCPRFDFSHPYFIKAYREECTCLRLHLQLVRGILNQQIECQREYVQRLWQKGHPDASNTFGLPLNIICKQLISINNSCSALTNIYLLEFHPSLGLASCIPSALEHLLREARHTCRPTSASALTLLERRVLQLALDVWLTPAKPESWYSAQLQKDLFSAKVMGDPFLVGETGLLALKSAADQGQNQGQDSQMLLLEMFSKLLELLTLRHRLIEMSLESVHLARVYKDLACEMGFEEFHLYLRPVHFESASHKDKVVHPPPVFITSLLEDSDCIDRYSPATLVLAISEVDDNQIGKFSFYTKEAILKLLCHSGVENMQVTLACQATQKNALMVAVQQASFYHTPRGSCPADVKVSCKRSLRLPHSPSIPLPLPQFDTPPYLLFPHPSISLLPFSLFDHFPLYFYFLSCPLPLPFSFP
;
A
#
# COMPACT_ATOMS: atom_id res chain seq x y z
N GLN A 1 -10.22 -28.86 -21.89
CA GLN A 1 -9.25 -28.42 -20.87
C GLN A 1 -8.15 -29.47 -20.87
N VAL A 2 -7.08 -29.24 -21.65
CA VAL A 2 -5.99 -30.23 -21.77
C VAL A 2 -5.14 -30.07 -20.51
N GLN A 3 -5.09 -31.13 -19.70
CA GLN A 3 -4.22 -31.19 -18.52
C GLN A 3 -2.77 -31.11 -19.01
N SER A 4 -1.97 -30.22 -18.40
CA SER A 4 -0.55 -29.98 -18.72
C SER A 4 0.31 -31.26 -18.79
N ILE A 5 -0.14 -32.35 -18.18
CA ILE A 5 0.54 -33.65 -18.17
C ILE A 5 0.40 -34.39 -19.51
N GLN A 6 -0.69 -34.20 -20.25
CA GLN A 6 -0.87 -34.77 -21.60
C GLN A 6 -0.05 -34.03 -22.68
N PHE A 7 0.53 -32.87 -22.35
CA PHE A 7 1.33 -32.08 -23.30
C PHE A 7 2.75 -32.64 -23.50
N MET A 8 3.28 -33.41 -22.54
CA MET A 8 4.64 -33.95 -22.58
C MET A 8 4.78 -35.33 -23.26
N GLU A 9 3.68 -35.95 -23.68
CA GLU A 9 3.69 -37.27 -24.35
C GLU A 9 3.78 -37.19 -25.89
N PHE A 10 3.72 -36.00 -26.47
CA PHE A 10 3.82 -35.83 -27.92
C PHE A 10 5.27 -35.56 -28.34
N SER A 11 5.90 -36.55 -28.97
CA SER A 11 7.22 -36.44 -29.61
C SER A 11 7.29 -35.45 -30.79
N GLU A 12 6.15 -34.83 -31.14
CA GLU A 12 5.98 -33.88 -32.25
C GLU A 12 5.80 -32.43 -31.77
N VAL A 13 5.88 -32.15 -30.47
CA VAL A 13 5.90 -30.77 -29.96
C VAL A 13 7.32 -30.25 -30.09
N GLU A 14 7.64 -29.71 -31.27
CA GLU A 14 8.84 -28.89 -31.46
C GLU A 14 8.76 -27.71 -30.49
N ASN A 15 9.79 -27.54 -29.66
CA ASN A 15 9.89 -26.38 -28.78
C ASN A 15 9.99 -25.12 -29.65
N GLN A 16 8.90 -24.36 -29.74
CA GLN A 16 8.86 -23.11 -30.50
C GLN A 16 9.44 -21.93 -29.71
N ASP A 17 9.93 -22.16 -28.49
CA ASP A 17 10.50 -21.11 -27.66
C ASP A 17 11.94 -20.79 -28.09
N ASP A 18 12.22 -19.50 -28.21
CA ASP A 18 13.58 -19.01 -28.41
C ASP A 18 14.44 -19.20 -27.16
N TYR A 19 15.72 -19.52 -27.37
CA TYR A 19 16.69 -19.72 -26.32
C TYR A 19 17.47 -18.44 -26.04
N TYR A 20 17.53 -18.05 -24.76
CA TYR A 20 18.25 -16.86 -24.31
C TYR A 20 19.50 -17.25 -23.53
N SER A 21 20.65 -16.76 -23.97
CA SER A 21 21.92 -16.91 -23.26
C SER A 21 22.56 -15.55 -23.00
N MET A 22 23.39 -15.45 -21.95
CA MET A 22 24.14 -14.24 -21.65
C MET A 22 25.63 -14.53 -21.72
N ASP A 23 26.34 -13.82 -22.60
CA ASP A 23 27.80 -13.89 -22.69
C ASP A 23 28.40 -12.47 -22.60
N ALA A 24 29.41 -12.29 -21.76
CA ALA A 24 30.04 -10.99 -21.48
C ALA A 24 29.07 -9.82 -21.18
N GLY A 25 27.87 -10.11 -20.65
CA GLY A 25 26.82 -9.13 -20.35
C GLY A 25 25.89 -8.80 -21.52
N TYR A 26 26.04 -9.47 -22.67
CA TYR A 26 25.16 -9.35 -23.83
C TYR A 26 24.16 -10.49 -23.85
N ILE A 27 22.91 -10.18 -24.20
CA ILE A 27 21.85 -11.19 -24.37
C ILE A 27 21.92 -11.67 -25.82
N HIS A 28 22.07 -12.97 -25.99
CA HIS A 28 21.98 -13.65 -27.28
C HIS A 28 20.69 -14.44 -27.34
N THR A 29 19.91 -14.19 -28.39
CA THR A 29 18.69 -14.96 -28.70
C THR A 29 19.03 -15.94 -29.80
N GLN A 30 18.69 -17.21 -29.58
CA GLN A 30 18.81 -18.28 -30.56
C GLN A 30 17.42 -18.82 -30.86
N ASP A 31 17.15 -19.08 -32.13
CA ASP A 31 15.93 -19.78 -32.51
C ASP A 31 15.96 -21.25 -32.05
N GLN A 32 14.86 -21.97 -32.31
CA GLN A 32 14.75 -23.41 -32.04
C GLN A 32 15.85 -24.28 -32.70
N GLN A 33 16.55 -23.77 -33.72
CA GLN A 33 17.63 -24.45 -34.42
C GLN A 33 19.02 -24.10 -33.86
N GLY A 34 19.07 -23.24 -32.84
CA GLY A 34 20.30 -22.75 -32.23
C GLY A 34 20.97 -21.62 -33.04
N VAL A 35 20.28 -21.04 -34.02
CA VAL A 35 20.80 -19.94 -34.85
C VAL A 35 20.55 -18.62 -34.15
N TYR A 36 21.58 -17.77 -34.06
CA TYR A 36 21.41 -16.43 -33.49
C TYR A 36 20.46 -15.59 -34.33
N VAL A 37 19.42 -15.07 -33.69
CA VAL A 37 18.39 -14.23 -34.32
C VAL A 37 18.27 -12.88 -33.62
N MET A 38 17.74 -11.90 -34.34
CA MET A 38 17.38 -10.59 -33.81
C MET A 38 16.00 -10.25 -34.34
N TYR A 39 15.10 -9.83 -33.45
CA TYR A 39 13.72 -9.52 -33.82
C TYR A 39 13.64 -8.27 -34.70
N ASP A 40 12.83 -8.33 -35.75
CA ASP A 40 12.62 -7.18 -36.65
C ASP A 40 12.10 -5.95 -35.91
N GLU A 41 11.22 -6.14 -34.92
CA GLU A 41 10.72 -5.06 -34.07
C GLU A 41 11.84 -4.41 -33.23
N ALA A 42 12.80 -5.18 -32.72
CA ALA A 42 13.94 -4.62 -32.00
C ALA A 42 14.83 -3.75 -32.91
N LEU A 43 14.97 -4.13 -34.18
CA LEU A 43 15.66 -3.31 -35.19
C LEU A 43 14.86 -2.06 -35.56
N SER A 44 13.53 -2.15 -35.60
CA SER A 44 12.63 -1.02 -35.82
C SER A 44 12.73 0.00 -34.69
N ASP A 45 12.60 -0.46 -33.45
CA ASP A 45 12.71 0.36 -32.23
C ASP A 45 14.06 1.08 -32.14
N LEU A 46 15.15 0.42 -32.53
CA LEU A 46 16.49 1.02 -32.55
C LEU A 46 16.57 2.19 -33.54
N LYS A 47 15.96 2.08 -34.73
CA LYS A 47 15.94 3.16 -35.73
C LYS A 47 15.12 4.36 -35.26
N ASP A 48 13.99 4.09 -34.62
CA ASP A 48 13.14 5.13 -34.02
C ASP A 48 13.87 5.84 -32.87
N LEU A 49 14.59 5.09 -32.04
CA LEU A 49 15.43 5.63 -30.98
C LEU A 49 16.54 6.51 -31.55
N GLU A 50 17.30 6.02 -32.54
CA GLU A 50 18.37 6.78 -33.20
C GLU A 50 17.85 8.12 -33.73
N THR A 51 16.68 8.11 -34.39
CA THR A 51 16.04 9.34 -34.89
C THR A 51 15.73 10.33 -33.76
N LYS A 52 15.19 9.86 -32.63
CA LYS A 52 14.91 10.69 -31.45
C LYS A 52 16.18 11.26 -30.83
N LEU A 53 17.21 10.44 -30.66
CA LEU A 53 18.50 10.85 -30.10
C LEU A 53 19.18 11.91 -30.96
N LEU A 54 19.14 11.76 -32.29
CA LEU A 54 19.68 12.74 -33.23
C LEU A 54 18.94 14.09 -33.17
N LEU A 55 17.62 14.08 -32.98
CA LEU A 55 16.84 15.31 -32.80
C LEU A 55 17.26 16.07 -31.54
N VAL A 56 17.41 15.36 -30.41
CA VAL A 56 17.88 15.96 -29.16
C VAL A 56 19.32 16.47 -29.31
N ALA A 57 20.23 15.68 -29.88
CA ALA A 57 21.62 16.08 -30.10
C ALA A 57 21.72 17.35 -30.96
N SER A 58 21.00 17.39 -32.09
CA SER A 58 20.91 18.55 -32.98
C SER A 58 20.45 19.81 -32.24
N HIS A 59 19.42 19.71 -31.40
CA HIS A 59 18.93 20.85 -30.60
C HIS A 59 20.03 21.47 -29.73
N TYR A 60 20.78 20.66 -28.98
CA TYR A 60 21.84 21.16 -28.10
C TYR A 60 23.06 21.68 -28.88
N ILE A 61 23.41 21.04 -30.00
CA ILE A 61 24.46 21.52 -30.91
C ILE A 61 24.09 22.89 -31.50
N GLU A 62 22.82 23.13 -31.83
CA GLU A 62 22.36 24.40 -32.40
C GLU A 62 22.14 25.51 -31.37
N ARG A 63 21.66 25.18 -30.17
CA ARG A 63 21.44 26.16 -29.11
C ARG A 63 22.70 26.93 -28.72
N GLU A 64 23.86 26.27 -28.70
CA GLU A 64 25.14 26.93 -28.45
C GLU A 64 25.62 27.80 -29.62
N LYS A 65 25.19 27.51 -30.86
CA LYS A 65 25.48 28.37 -32.04
C LYS A 65 24.77 29.73 -31.90
N GLY A 66 23.51 29.74 -31.45
CA GLY A 66 22.71 30.96 -31.29
C GLY A 66 23.22 31.92 -30.21
N HIS A 67 23.79 31.39 -29.11
CA HIS A 67 24.36 32.22 -28.04
C HIS A 67 25.65 32.95 -28.45
N LYS A 68 26.44 32.38 -29.37
CA LYS A 68 27.70 32.97 -29.83
C LYS A 68 27.49 34.09 -30.86
N GLN A 69 26.38 34.08 -31.60
CA GLN A 69 26.09 35.07 -32.65
C GLN A 69 25.61 36.44 -32.12
N GLY A 70 25.20 36.52 -30.84
CA GLY A 70 24.88 37.78 -30.16
C GLY A 70 26.10 38.56 -29.63
N SER A 71 27.26 37.92 -29.56
CA SER A 71 28.52 38.54 -29.14
C SER A 71 29.31 38.95 -30.38
N LYS A 72 29.03 40.15 -30.90
CA LYS A 72 29.72 40.69 -32.09
C LYS A 72 31.22 40.86 -31.81
N SER A 73 32.05 39.95 -32.32
CA SER A 73 33.39 40.31 -32.80
C SER A 73 33.37 40.35 -34.32
N HIS A 74 33.71 41.52 -34.85
CA HIS A 74 33.66 41.87 -36.26
C HIS A 74 34.92 41.34 -36.93
N ILE A 75 34.92 40.10 -37.44
CA ILE A 75 35.92 39.68 -38.43
C ILE A 75 35.22 38.86 -39.51
N ASP A 76 35.10 39.52 -40.65
CA ASP A 76 34.78 38.99 -41.96
C ASP A 76 35.93 38.08 -42.40
N HIS A 77 35.68 36.77 -42.57
CA HIS A 77 36.38 35.86 -43.50
C HIS A 77 35.73 34.45 -43.47
N ASP A 78 35.20 34.06 -44.63
CA ASP A 78 35.13 32.68 -45.15
C ASP A 78 34.42 31.60 -44.29
N TRP A 79 33.08 31.52 -44.42
CA TRP A 79 32.24 30.53 -43.75
C TRP A 79 32.27 29.14 -44.42
N GLY A 80 33.44 28.51 -44.44
CA GLY A 80 33.65 27.12 -44.87
C GLY A 80 33.89 26.16 -43.69
N TRP A 81 32.84 25.50 -43.22
CA TRP A 81 32.88 24.18 -42.54
C TRP A 81 33.63 23.99 -41.21
N THR A 82 34.17 25.01 -40.54
CA THR A 82 34.83 24.84 -39.22
C THR A 82 33.97 25.37 -38.07
N HIS A 83 33.03 24.53 -37.65
CA HIS A 83 32.10 24.78 -36.54
C HIS A 83 32.78 24.66 -35.16
N ALA A 84 33.67 25.58 -34.81
CA ALA A 84 34.63 25.48 -33.70
C ALA A 84 34.07 25.62 -32.25
N GLY A 85 32.76 25.49 -32.06
CA GLY A 85 32.13 25.80 -30.78
C GLY A 85 31.75 24.61 -29.90
N VAL A 86 31.35 23.50 -30.51
CA VAL A 86 30.73 22.33 -29.85
C VAL A 86 31.32 21.07 -30.48
N ASP A 87 31.87 20.18 -29.65
CA ASP A 87 32.32 18.88 -30.11
C ASP A 87 31.11 17.97 -30.37
N ARG A 88 30.76 17.79 -31.64
CA ARG A 88 29.61 16.98 -32.07
C ARG A 88 29.80 15.50 -31.75
N PHE A 89 31.04 15.00 -31.82
CA PHE A 89 31.34 13.61 -31.51
C PHE A 89 31.16 13.36 -30.01
N ALA A 90 31.60 14.30 -29.16
CA ALA A 90 31.37 14.22 -27.72
C ALA A 90 29.87 14.22 -27.38
N VAL A 91 29.07 15.07 -28.02
CA VAL A 91 27.60 15.09 -27.82
C VAL A 91 26.94 13.76 -28.18
N LEU A 92 27.30 13.18 -29.34
CA LEU A 92 26.76 11.88 -29.77
C LEU A 92 27.23 10.74 -28.86
N TYR A 93 28.49 10.77 -28.43
CA TYR A 93 29.06 9.79 -27.51
C TYR A 93 28.36 9.83 -26.14
N ASP A 94 28.15 11.02 -25.59
CA ASP A 94 27.39 11.22 -24.36
C ASP A 94 25.97 10.67 -24.50
N MET A 95 25.30 10.95 -25.64
CA MET A 95 23.93 10.51 -25.88
C MET A 95 23.80 8.98 -25.81
N TRP A 96 24.65 8.25 -26.55
CA TRP A 96 24.65 6.79 -26.54
C TRP A 96 25.07 6.21 -25.19
N THR A 97 26.05 6.83 -24.52
CA THR A 97 26.52 6.39 -23.20
C THR A 97 25.39 6.49 -22.15
N TRP A 98 24.65 7.60 -22.15
CA TRP A 98 23.56 7.80 -21.19
C TRP A 98 22.31 7.00 -21.55
N GLU A 99 22.02 6.77 -22.83
CA GLU A 99 20.96 5.86 -23.26
C GLU A 99 21.24 4.42 -22.81
N ALA A 100 22.46 3.93 -23.03
CA ALA A 100 22.88 2.61 -22.54
C ALA A 100 22.75 2.50 -21.00
N THR A 101 23.13 3.56 -20.28
CA THR A 101 22.99 3.62 -18.81
C THR A 101 21.53 3.58 -18.36
N LEU A 102 20.62 4.21 -19.11
CA LEU A 102 19.18 4.18 -18.85
C LEU A 102 18.62 2.78 -19.09
N LEU A 103 18.96 2.15 -20.22
CA LEU A 103 18.52 0.79 -20.56
C LEU A 103 18.99 -0.23 -19.51
N GLU A 104 20.22 -0.12 -19.02
CA GLU A 104 20.71 -0.97 -17.94
C GLU A 104 19.93 -0.74 -16.64
N SER A 105 19.61 0.52 -16.30
CA SER A 105 18.79 0.83 -15.12
C SER A 105 17.36 0.29 -15.25
N LYS A 106 16.78 0.31 -16.45
CA LYS A 106 15.48 -0.28 -16.76
C LYS A 106 15.52 -1.79 -16.62
N ARG A 107 16.51 -2.45 -17.22
CA ARG A 107 16.72 -3.90 -17.17
C ARG A 107 16.73 -4.42 -15.73
N GLN A 108 17.52 -3.80 -14.85
CA GLN A 108 17.61 -4.21 -13.44
C GLN A 108 16.27 -4.15 -12.69
N LEU A 109 15.44 -3.14 -12.99
CA LEU A 109 14.10 -3.01 -12.42
C LEU A 109 13.12 -4.02 -13.03
N LEU A 110 13.17 -4.19 -14.35
CA LEU A 110 12.36 -5.17 -15.07
C LEU A 110 12.62 -6.59 -14.57
N ASP A 111 13.89 -6.96 -14.37
CA ASP A 111 14.25 -8.29 -13.87
C ASP A 111 13.55 -8.59 -12.52
N SER A 112 13.42 -7.59 -11.64
CA SER A 112 12.77 -7.75 -10.33
C SER A 112 11.25 -7.98 -10.46
N TYR A 113 10.58 -7.26 -11.36
CA TYR A 113 9.15 -7.46 -11.64
C TYR A 113 8.88 -8.73 -12.44
N PHE A 114 9.80 -9.13 -13.31
CA PHE A 114 9.67 -10.35 -14.10
C PHE A 114 9.78 -11.59 -13.21
N GLU A 115 10.68 -11.60 -12.22
CA GLU A 115 10.72 -12.66 -11.21
C GLU A 115 9.41 -12.71 -10.40
N ALA A 116 8.86 -11.56 -10.00
CA ALA A 116 7.54 -11.52 -9.35
C ALA A 116 6.42 -12.08 -10.25
N TYR A 117 6.44 -11.76 -11.55
CA TYR A 117 5.48 -12.25 -12.55
C TYR A 117 5.53 -13.78 -12.70
N GLN A 118 6.71 -14.38 -12.60
CA GLN A 118 6.88 -15.84 -12.64
C GLN A 118 6.24 -16.54 -11.43
N HIS A 119 6.17 -15.86 -10.28
CA HIS A 119 5.54 -16.37 -9.06
C HIS A 119 4.04 -16.10 -8.96
N ALA A 120 3.50 -15.14 -9.72
CA ALA A 120 2.09 -14.80 -9.71
C ALA A 120 1.25 -15.94 -10.30
N LEU A 121 0.23 -16.37 -9.55
CA LEU A 121 -0.70 -17.43 -9.94
C LEU A 121 -2.03 -16.86 -10.47
N ASP A 122 -2.43 -15.70 -9.96
CA ASP A 122 -3.68 -15.06 -10.34
C ASP A 122 -3.56 -14.33 -11.69
N PRO A 123 -4.52 -14.50 -12.62
CA PRO A 123 -4.48 -13.84 -13.92
C PRO A 123 -4.53 -12.31 -13.86
N GLU A 124 -5.26 -11.73 -12.91
CA GLU A 124 -5.39 -10.27 -12.79
C GLU A 124 -4.09 -9.67 -12.25
N GLU A 125 -3.48 -10.31 -11.23
CA GLU A 125 -2.16 -9.94 -10.72
C GLU A 125 -1.09 -10.03 -11.81
N ARG A 126 -1.11 -11.11 -12.60
CA ARG A 126 -0.22 -11.28 -13.76
C ARG A 126 -0.38 -10.18 -14.79
N PHE A 127 -1.62 -9.84 -15.15
CA PHE A 127 -1.90 -8.77 -16.10
C PHE A 127 -1.41 -7.42 -15.58
N ALA A 128 -1.65 -7.13 -14.29
CA ALA A 128 -1.18 -5.90 -13.66
C ALA A 128 0.36 -5.80 -13.65
N LEU A 129 1.06 -6.90 -13.36
CA LEU A 129 2.53 -6.96 -13.44
C LEU A 129 3.04 -6.78 -14.88
N ALA A 130 2.38 -7.40 -15.86
CA ALA A 130 2.71 -7.22 -17.26
C ALA A 130 2.58 -5.75 -17.68
N GLN A 131 1.53 -5.05 -17.25
CA GLN A 131 1.37 -3.62 -17.49
C GLN A 131 2.52 -2.81 -16.89
N VAL A 132 2.93 -3.11 -15.64
CA VAL A 132 4.08 -2.44 -14.99
C VAL A 132 5.37 -2.65 -15.77
N ILE A 133 5.62 -3.89 -16.24
CA ILE A 133 6.77 -4.22 -17.08
C ILE A 133 6.75 -3.39 -18.37
N THR A 134 5.61 -3.35 -19.07
CA THR A 134 5.45 -2.56 -20.29
C THR A 134 5.62 -1.06 -20.05
N ASP A 135 5.09 -0.51 -18.96
CA ASP A 135 5.24 0.90 -18.60
C ASP A 135 6.69 1.28 -18.35
N ILE A 136 7.44 0.41 -17.65
CA ILE A 136 8.88 0.60 -17.44
C ILE A 136 9.62 0.50 -18.77
N MET A 137 9.29 -0.48 -19.62
CA MET A 137 9.88 -0.62 -20.96
C MET A 137 9.64 0.62 -21.84
N HIS A 138 8.47 1.24 -21.75
CA HIS A 138 8.14 2.45 -22.52
C HIS A 138 8.73 3.74 -21.92
N ARG A 139 9.25 3.71 -20.68
CA ARG A 139 9.79 4.91 -20.02
C ARG A 139 10.97 5.52 -20.79
N CYS A 140 10.86 6.82 -21.09
CA CYS A 140 11.87 7.64 -21.75
C CYS A 140 12.32 8.81 -20.88
N PRO A 141 13.49 9.42 -21.16
CA PRO A 141 13.91 10.61 -20.44
C PRO A 141 12.97 11.80 -20.64
N ARG A 142 12.57 12.44 -19.54
CA ARG A 142 11.78 13.68 -19.59
C ARG A 142 12.71 14.87 -19.78
N PHE A 143 12.99 15.21 -21.04
CA PHE A 143 13.86 16.32 -21.38
C PHE A 143 13.24 17.67 -20.99
N ASP A 144 14.03 18.50 -20.33
CA ASP A 144 13.72 19.90 -20.10
C ASP A 144 14.80 20.73 -20.81
N PHE A 145 14.42 21.23 -21.99
CA PHE A 145 15.29 22.01 -22.88
C PHE A 145 15.66 23.38 -22.31
N SER A 146 15.14 23.77 -21.15
CA SER A 146 15.65 24.96 -20.43
C SER A 146 17.04 24.71 -19.83
N HIS A 147 17.36 23.47 -19.42
CA HIS A 147 18.66 23.14 -18.84
C HIS A 147 19.79 23.21 -19.87
N PRO A 148 21.03 23.56 -19.45
CA PRO A 148 22.16 23.69 -20.37
C PRO A 148 22.47 22.44 -21.19
N TYR A 149 22.21 21.24 -20.64
CA TYR A 149 22.58 19.98 -21.28
C TYR A 149 21.62 18.84 -20.91
N PHE A 150 21.42 17.89 -21.83
CA PHE A 150 20.44 16.80 -21.71
C PHE A 150 20.82 15.73 -20.69
N ILE A 151 22.12 15.57 -20.37
CA ILE A 151 22.62 14.58 -19.39
C ILE A 151 21.85 14.67 -18.06
N LYS A 152 21.45 15.87 -17.66
CA LYS A 152 20.70 16.06 -16.41
C LYS A 152 19.39 15.26 -16.40
N ALA A 153 18.64 15.25 -17.51
CA ALA A 153 17.40 14.47 -17.62
C ALA A 153 17.69 12.97 -17.46
N TYR A 154 18.70 12.45 -18.15
CA TYR A 154 19.12 11.05 -17.99
C TYR A 154 19.51 10.71 -16.55
N ARG A 155 20.35 11.54 -15.91
CA ARG A 155 20.78 11.34 -14.52
C ARG A 155 19.61 11.29 -13.55
N GLU A 156 18.65 12.20 -13.71
CA GLU A 156 17.47 12.28 -12.85
C GLU A 156 16.57 11.06 -13.04
N GLU A 157 16.37 10.61 -14.27
CA GLU A 157 15.55 9.42 -14.59
C GLU A 157 16.20 8.12 -14.11
N CYS A 158 17.49 7.91 -14.37
CA CYS A 158 18.20 6.74 -13.87
C CYS A 158 18.21 6.73 -12.33
N THR A 159 18.21 7.91 -11.68
CA THR A 159 18.09 7.97 -10.21
C THR A 159 16.71 7.54 -9.74
N CYS A 160 15.64 7.95 -10.41
CA CYS A 160 14.29 7.47 -10.10
C CYS A 160 14.18 5.95 -10.27
N LEU A 161 14.68 5.40 -11.37
CA LEU A 161 14.70 3.95 -11.61
C LEU A 161 15.46 3.19 -10.52
N ARG A 162 16.64 3.68 -10.11
CA ARG A 162 17.43 3.04 -9.04
C ARG A 162 16.75 3.10 -7.67
N LEU A 163 16.10 4.22 -7.32
CA LEU A 163 15.34 4.31 -6.07
C LEU A 163 14.14 3.38 -6.08
N HIS A 164 13.42 3.30 -7.21
CA HIS A 164 12.32 2.36 -7.38
C HIS A 164 12.81 0.91 -7.26
N LEU A 165 13.94 0.57 -7.89
CA LEU A 165 14.58 -0.75 -7.77
C LEU A 165 14.91 -1.11 -6.32
N GLN A 166 15.52 -0.18 -5.57
CA GLN A 166 15.87 -0.41 -4.16
C GLN A 166 14.63 -0.68 -3.30
N LEU A 167 13.56 0.09 -3.52
CA LEU A 167 12.30 -0.10 -2.82
C LEU A 167 11.68 -1.47 -3.15
N VAL A 168 11.54 -1.79 -4.43
CA VAL A 168 10.95 -3.07 -4.88
C VAL A 168 11.75 -4.25 -4.36
N ARG A 169 13.08 -4.25 -4.54
CA ARG A 169 13.94 -5.32 -4.02
C ARG A 169 13.83 -5.48 -2.51
N GLY A 170 13.86 -4.37 -1.76
CA GLY A 170 13.75 -4.41 -0.31
C GLY A 170 12.44 -5.05 0.15
N ILE A 171 11.34 -4.69 -0.50
CA ILE A 171 10.01 -5.20 -0.22
C ILE A 171 9.86 -6.68 -0.59
N LEU A 172 10.16 -7.04 -1.83
CA LEU A 172 9.93 -8.41 -2.33
C LEU A 172 10.86 -9.42 -1.66
N ASN A 173 12.12 -9.05 -1.37
CA ASN A 173 13.01 -9.92 -0.60
C ASN A 173 12.49 -10.14 0.82
N GLN A 174 11.94 -9.10 1.48
CA GLN A 174 11.34 -9.26 2.80
C GLN A 174 10.11 -10.20 2.76
N GLN A 175 9.29 -10.13 1.71
CA GLN A 175 8.16 -11.05 1.53
C GLN A 175 8.63 -12.50 1.37
N ILE A 176 9.65 -12.75 0.55
CA ILE A 176 10.26 -14.08 0.36
C ILE A 176 10.71 -14.63 1.71
N GLU A 177 11.47 -13.85 2.48
CA GLU A 177 11.97 -14.26 3.79
C GLU A 177 10.84 -14.51 4.80
N CYS A 178 9.82 -13.64 4.87
CA CYS A 178 8.67 -13.85 5.75
C CYS A 178 7.90 -15.15 5.42
N GLN A 179 7.73 -15.47 4.15
CA GLN A 179 7.09 -16.72 3.73
C GLN A 179 7.96 -17.94 4.07
N ARG A 180 9.28 -17.87 3.85
CA ARG A 180 10.23 -18.92 4.23
C ARG A 180 10.19 -19.20 5.73
N GLU A 181 10.24 -18.15 6.55
CA GLU A 181 10.14 -18.26 8.00
C GLU A 181 8.82 -18.91 8.44
N TYR A 182 7.71 -18.59 7.76
CA TYR A 182 6.41 -19.18 8.05
C TYR A 182 6.39 -20.67 7.70
N VAL A 183 6.84 -21.06 6.50
CA VAL A 183 6.91 -22.47 6.10
C VAL A 183 7.88 -23.25 6.99
N GLN A 184 9.04 -22.68 7.32
CA GLN A 184 10.00 -23.31 8.21
C GLN A 184 9.43 -23.54 9.62
N ARG A 185 8.62 -22.59 10.14
CA ARG A 185 7.89 -22.76 11.41
C ARG A 185 6.90 -23.92 11.36
N LEU A 186 6.22 -24.12 10.24
CA LEU A 186 5.28 -25.24 10.07
C LEU A 186 5.97 -26.60 10.00
N TRP A 187 7.15 -26.67 9.37
CA TRP A 187 7.86 -27.92 9.09
C TRP A 187 9.03 -28.21 10.06
N GLN A 188 9.02 -27.64 11.29
CA GLN A 188 10.07 -27.88 12.28
C GLN A 188 10.15 -29.37 12.68
N LYS A 189 11.37 -29.89 12.83
CA LYS A 189 11.65 -31.26 13.28
C LYS A 189 11.17 -31.44 14.73
N GLY A 190 9.97 -31.97 14.89
CA GLY A 190 9.36 -32.18 16.21
C GLY A 190 7.86 -32.41 16.20
N HIS A 191 7.16 -32.12 15.10
CA HIS A 191 5.73 -32.41 14.99
C HIS A 191 5.46 -33.91 14.78
N PRO A 192 4.61 -34.53 15.61
CA PRO A 192 4.25 -35.93 15.48
C PRO A 192 3.28 -36.13 14.31
N ASP A 193 3.53 -37.21 13.58
CA ASP A 193 2.72 -37.86 12.55
C ASP A 193 2.52 -37.14 11.20
N ALA A 194 3.09 -37.76 10.16
CA ALA A 194 2.90 -37.40 8.75
C ALA A 194 1.43 -37.42 8.27
N SER A 195 0.52 -38.02 9.05
CA SER A 195 -0.92 -38.09 8.77
C SER A 195 -1.66 -36.76 8.93
N ASN A 196 -1.06 -35.76 9.60
CA ASN A 196 -1.71 -34.47 9.89
C ASN A 196 -1.19 -33.31 9.02
N THR A 197 -0.64 -33.63 7.84
CA THR A 197 -0.03 -32.66 6.91
C THR A 197 -1.00 -32.11 5.85
N PHE A 198 -2.23 -32.62 5.81
CA PHE A 198 -3.24 -32.19 4.85
C PHE A 198 -3.63 -30.73 5.08
N GLY A 199 -3.61 -29.93 4.01
CA GLY A 199 -3.93 -28.50 4.04
C GLY A 199 -2.78 -27.58 4.43
N LEU A 200 -1.59 -28.10 4.76
CA LEU A 200 -0.39 -27.29 4.97
C LEU A 200 0.28 -26.92 3.63
N PRO A 201 0.93 -25.76 3.53
CA PRO A 201 1.78 -25.42 2.39
C PRO A 201 2.91 -26.45 2.24
N LEU A 202 3.31 -26.73 1.00
CA LEU A 202 4.37 -27.68 0.69
C LEU A 202 5.68 -27.28 1.39
N ASN A 203 6.42 -28.27 1.89
CA ASN A 203 7.73 -28.04 2.46
C ASN A 203 8.73 -27.59 1.39
N ILE A 204 9.56 -26.61 1.71
CA ILE A 204 10.60 -26.11 0.81
C ILE A 204 11.79 -27.08 0.83
N ILE A 205 12.14 -27.60 -0.35
CA ILE A 205 13.30 -28.49 -0.50
C ILE A 205 14.56 -27.63 -0.66
N CYS A 206 15.23 -27.35 0.46
CA CYS A 206 16.43 -26.50 0.51
C CYS A 206 17.70 -27.20 -0.03
N LYS A 207 17.69 -27.70 -1.27
CA LYS A 207 18.82 -28.42 -1.89
C LYS A 207 19.67 -27.52 -2.80
N GLN A 208 19.04 -26.93 -3.80
CA GLN A 208 19.72 -26.15 -4.83
C GLN A 208 18.98 -24.84 -5.04
N LEU A 209 19.71 -23.75 -4.85
CA LEU A 209 19.27 -22.42 -5.24
C LEU A 209 19.39 -22.29 -6.75
N ILE A 210 18.36 -21.73 -7.36
CA ILE A 210 18.28 -21.43 -8.77
C ILE A 210 18.09 -19.92 -8.95
N SER A 211 18.61 -19.41 -10.06
CA SER A 211 18.23 -18.12 -10.60
C SER A 211 17.25 -18.43 -11.73
N ILE A 212 16.00 -17.98 -11.63
CA ILE A 212 15.02 -18.22 -12.71
C ILE A 212 15.42 -17.43 -13.96
N ASN A 213 16.13 -16.32 -13.78
CA ASN A 213 16.71 -15.56 -14.87
C ASN A 213 18.12 -16.09 -15.23
N ASN A 214 18.42 -16.29 -16.51
CA ASN A 214 19.53 -17.11 -17.03
C ASN A 214 20.97 -16.62 -16.71
N SER A 215 21.16 -15.57 -15.91
CA SER A 215 22.50 -15.07 -15.57
C SER A 215 22.70 -14.63 -14.12
N CYS A 216 21.74 -13.93 -13.51
CA CYS A 216 21.77 -13.51 -12.10
C CYS A 216 20.34 -13.23 -11.60
N SER A 217 20.04 -13.65 -10.36
CA SER A 217 18.76 -13.37 -9.71
C SER A 217 18.68 -11.90 -9.31
N ALA A 218 17.61 -11.21 -9.67
CA ALA A 218 17.36 -9.83 -9.31
C ALA A 218 16.83 -9.70 -7.88
N LEU A 219 16.04 -10.68 -7.42
CA LEU A 219 15.62 -10.89 -6.04
C LEU A 219 16.50 -11.95 -5.38
N THR A 220 16.19 -12.29 -4.13
CA THR A 220 16.85 -13.41 -3.43
C THR A 220 16.68 -14.70 -4.22
N ASN A 221 17.77 -15.44 -4.44
CA ASN A 221 17.72 -16.74 -5.11
C ASN A 221 16.68 -17.66 -4.45
N ILE A 222 15.93 -18.38 -5.28
CA ILE A 222 14.87 -19.30 -4.83
C ILE A 222 15.29 -20.76 -4.99
N TYR A 223 14.60 -21.68 -4.31
CA TYR A 223 14.76 -23.12 -4.58
C TYR A 223 13.92 -23.56 -5.78
N LEU A 224 14.32 -24.66 -6.44
CA LEU A 224 13.71 -25.13 -7.71
C LEU A 224 12.17 -25.27 -7.71
N LEU A 225 11.56 -25.57 -6.56
CA LEU A 225 10.11 -25.75 -6.40
C LEU A 225 9.53 -24.80 -5.35
N GLU A 226 10.22 -23.69 -5.10
CA GLU A 226 9.76 -22.64 -4.20
C GLU A 226 8.91 -21.63 -4.97
N PHE A 227 7.69 -21.39 -4.47
CA PHE A 227 6.76 -20.43 -5.06
C PHE A 227 6.28 -19.45 -4.01
N HIS A 228 6.22 -18.17 -4.37
CA HIS A 228 5.80 -17.09 -3.50
C HIS A 228 4.62 -16.32 -4.09
N PRO A 229 3.37 -16.79 -3.93
CA PRO A 229 2.20 -16.16 -4.53
C PRO A 229 2.02 -14.69 -4.15
N SER A 230 2.43 -14.28 -2.94
CA SER A 230 2.30 -12.87 -2.51
C SER A 230 3.13 -11.88 -3.34
N LEU A 231 4.08 -12.35 -4.16
CA LEU A 231 4.83 -11.50 -5.09
C LEU A 231 3.93 -10.98 -6.23
N GLY A 232 2.78 -11.62 -6.49
CA GLY A 232 1.76 -11.10 -7.41
C GLY A 232 1.28 -9.69 -7.05
N LEU A 233 1.32 -9.34 -5.77
CA LEU A 233 0.96 -8.01 -5.25
C LEU A 233 2.02 -6.94 -5.52
N ALA A 234 3.15 -7.27 -6.17
CA ALA A 234 4.20 -6.28 -6.47
C ALA A 234 3.69 -5.14 -7.37
N SER A 235 2.62 -5.37 -8.16
CA SER A 235 1.96 -4.35 -8.98
C SER A 235 1.31 -3.23 -8.16
N CYS A 236 1.01 -3.47 -6.88
CA CYS A 236 0.49 -2.44 -5.97
C CYS A 236 1.52 -1.34 -5.70
N ILE A 237 2.82 -1.65 -5.72
CA ILE A 237 3.92 -0.70 -5.45
C ILE A 237 3.86 0.50 -6.41
N PRO A 238 3.94 0.31 -7.74
CA PRO A 238 3.90 1.42 -8.68
C PRO A 238 2.53 2.12 -8.69
N SER A 239 1.42 1.40 -8.49
CA SER A 239 0.09 1.99 -8.39
C SER A 239 0.00 3.02 -7.26
N ALA A 240 0.47 2.66 -6.07
CA ALA A 240 0.46 3.56 -4.94
C ALA A 240 1.53 4.66 -5.03
N LEU A 241 2.70 4.41 -5.63
CA LEU A 241 3.68 5.47 -5.94
C LEU A 241 3.11 6.50 -6.91
N GLU A 242 2.38 6.06 -7.95
CA GLU A 242 1.74 6.96 -8.89
C GLU A 242 0.62 7.76 -8.21
N HIS A 243 -0.16 7.14 -7.32
CA HIS A 243 -1.14 7.87 -6.52
C HIS A 243 -0.49 8.96 -5.64
N LEU A 244 0.59 8.61 -4.90
CA LEU A 244 1.36 9.59 -4.12
C LEU A 244 1.93 10.71 -4.99
N LEU A 245 2.41 10.38 -6.19
CA LEU A 245 2.92 11.36 -7.13
C LEU A 245 1.81 12.28 -7.67
N ARG A 246 0.59 11.77 -7.90
CA ARG A 246 -0.57 12.59 -8.28
C ARG A 246 -0.93 13.57 -7.17
N GLU A 247 -1.04 13.13 -5.92
CA GLU A 247 -1.32 14.02 -4.78
C GLU A 247 -0.23 15.09 -4.59
N ALA A 248 1.03 14.69 -4.72
CA ALA A 248 2.17 15.60 -4.67
C ALA A 248 2.14 16.61 -5.83
N ARG A 249 1.75 16.20 -7.04
CA ARG A 249 1.58 17.09 -8.20
C ARG A 249 0.46 18.11 -7.96
N HIS A 250 -0.67 17.69 -7.39
CA HIS A 250 -1.78 18.59 -7.08
C HIS A 250 -1.38 19.67 -6.08
N THR A 251 -0.56 19.31 -5.09
CA THR A 251 -0.08 20.21 -4.04
C THR A 251 1.06 21.12 -4.54
N CYS A 252 2.09 20.56 -5.16
CA CYS A 252 3.31 21.30 -5.53
C CYS A 252 3.24 22.00 -6.90
N ARG A 253 2.33 21.60 -7.79
CA ARG A 253 2.10 22.16 -9.13
C ARG A 253 3.40 22.41 -9.93
N PRO A 254 4.20 21.36 -10.23
CA PRO A 254 5.44 21.52 -10.99
C PRO A 254 5.17 22.09 -12.38
N THR A 255 5.96 23.10 -12.78
CA THR A 255 5.78 23.83 -14.05
C THR A 255 6.66 23.35 -15.19
N SER A 256 7.65 22.50 -14.91
CA SER A 256 8.57 21.95 -15.92
C SER A 256 8.74 20.44 -15.76
N ALA A 257 9.22 19.78 -16.82
CA ALA A 257 9.54 18.35 -16.81
C ALA A 257 10.60 18.01 -15.75
N SER A 258 11.62 18.86 -15.56
CA SER A 258 12.64 18.65 -14.51
C SER A 258 12.08 18.82 -13.10
N ALA A 259 11.18 19.78 -12.87
CA ALA A 259 10.50 19.92 -11.59
C ALA A 259 9.64 18.69 -11.27
N LEU A 260 9.01 18.11 -12.30
CA LEU A 260 8.25 16.88 -12.15
C LEU A 260 9.13 15.66 -11.82
N THR A 261 10.25 15.47 -12.52
CA THR A 261 11.19 14.38 -12.23
C THR A 261 11.81 14.54 -10.84
N LEU A 262 12.11 15.77 -10.41
CA LEU A 262 12.58 16.05 -9.05
C LEU A 262 11.53 15.67 -7.99
N LEU A 263 10.25 15.95 -8.25
CA LEU A 263 9.15 15.60 -7.36
C LEU A 263 9.04 14.08 -7.22
N GLU A 264 9.05 13.35 -8.33
CA GLU A 264 9.03 11.88 -8.34
C GLU A 264 10.22 11.30 -7.55
N ARG A 265 11.43 11.84 -7.78
CA ARG A 265 12.61 11.43 -7.02
C ARG A 265 12.43 11.60 -5.51
N ARG A 266 11.82 12.71 -5.07
CA ARG A 266 11.55 12.95 -3.64
C ARG A 266 10.50 12.00 -3.08
N VAL A 267 9.45 11.70 -3.85
CA VAL A 267 8.42 10.71 -3.46
C VAL A 267 9.05 9.32 -3.30
N LEU A 268 9.86 8.89 -4.26
CA LEU A 268 10.57 7.61 -4.20
C LEU A 268 11.55 7.54 -3.02
N GLN A 269 12.32 8.60 -2.79
CA GLN A 269 13.23 8.68 -1.65
C GLN A 269 12.46 8.57 -0.33
N LEU A 270 11.36 9.32 -0.17
CA LEU A 270 10.52 9.27 1.02
C LEU A 270 9.95 7.87 1.25
N ALA A 271 9.44 7.22 0.20
CA ALA A 271 8.93 5.86 0.28
C ALA A 271 10.01 4.86 0.72
N LEU A 272 11.24 5.01 0.20
CA LEU A 272 12.38 4.19 0.58
C LEU A 272 12.82 4.45 2.03
N ASP A 273 12.90 5.71 2.45
CA ASP A 273 13.28 6.06 3.82
C ASP A 273 12.28 5.51 4.84
N VAL A 274 10.99 5.60 4.52
CA VAL A 274 9.90 5.04 5.33
C VAL A 274 10.01 3.52 5.40
N TRP A 275 10.32 2.84 4.28
CA TRP A 275 10.56 1.39 4.25
C TRP A 275 11.79 0.96 5.08
N LEU A 276 12.90 1.69 4.99
CA LEU A 276 14.14 1.37 5.70
C LEU A 276 14.06 1.68 7.20
N THR A 277 13.14 2.56 7.61
CA THR A 277 12.91 2.91 9.02
C THR A 277 11.44 2.65 9.41
N PRO A 278 11.00 1.38 9.42
CA PRO A 278 9.62 1.03 9.70
C PRO A 278 9.22 1.54 11.08
N ALA A 279 8.25 2.46 11.11
CA ALA A 279 7.55 2.75 12.34
C ALA A 279 6.84 1.48 12.81
N LYS A 280 6.85 1.21 14.11
CA LYS A 280 6.05 0.15 14.72
C LYS A 280 4.75 0.78 15.23
N PRO A 281 3.68 0.84 14.43
CA PRO A 281 2.42 1.47 14.86
C PRO A 281 1.87 0.83 16.15
N GLU A 282 2.13 -0.46 16.37
CA GLU A 282 1.80 -1.18 17.60
C GLU A 282 2.36 -0.52 18.89
N SER A 283 3.52 0.15 18.80
CA SER A 283 4.16 0.77 19.97
C SER A 283 3.40 1.98 20.52
N TRP A 284 2.43 2.50 19.75
CA TRP A 284 1.58 3.62 20.17
C TRP A 284 0.47 3.18 21.14
N TYR A 285 0.19 1.88 21.19
CA TYR A 285 -0.74 1.29 22.14
C TYR A 285 -0.05 0.91 23.44
N SER A 286 -0.83 0.73 24.50
CA SER A 286 -0.32 0.28 25.80
C SER A 286 0.39 -1.08 25.69
N ALA A 287 1.38 -1.32 26.57
CA ALA A 287 2.12 -2.60 26.60
C ALA A 287 1.19 -3.82 26.83
N GLN A 288 0.07 -3.61 27.53
CA GLN A 288 -0.94 -4.66 27.72
C GLN A 288 -1.62 -5.00 26.39
N LEU A 289 -2.02 -4.01 25.60
CA LEU A 289 -2.67 -4.26 24.31
C LEU A 289 -1.70 -4.84 23.27
N GLN A 290 -0.44 -4.41 23.28
CA GLN A 290 0.64 -5.03 22.49
C GLN A 290 0.73 -6.54 22.76
N LYS A 291 0.64 -6.93 24.03
CA LYS A 291 0.66 -8.34 24.44
C LYS A 291 -0.63 -9.08 24.11
N ASP A 292 -1.78 -8.46 24.32
CA ASP A 292 -3.09 -9.13 24.23
C ASP A 292 -3.62 -9.23 22.81
N LEU A 293 -3.43 -8.21 21.97
CA LEU A 293 -3.94 -8.16 20.60
C LEU A 293 -2.85 -8.52 19.59
N PHE A 294 -1.71 -7.82 19.61
CA PHE A 294 -0.72 -7.85 18.54
C PHE A 294 0.22 -9.05 18.60
N SER A 295 0.50 -9.59 19.80
CA SER A 295 1.34 -10.77 19.97
C SER A 295 0.88 -11.98 19.14
N ALA A 296 1.79 -12.49 18.30
CA ALA A 296 1.58 -13.70 17.50
C ALA A 296 1.88 -15.01 18.26
N LYS A 297 2.14 -14.96 19.57
CA LYS A 297 2.66 -16.12 20.34
C LYS A 297 1.80 -17.40 20.23
N VAL A 298 0.48 -17.28 20.35
CA VAL A 298 -0.44 -18.42 20.22
C VAL A 298 -1.15 -18.39 18.87
N MET A 299 -1.72 -17.25 18.49
CA MET A 299 -2.46 -17.09 17.23
C MET A 299 -1.60 -17.15 15.97
N GLY A 300 -0.27 -17.04 16.08
CA GLY A 300 0.66 -17.15 14.96
C GLY A 300 1.19 -18.56 14.71
N ASP A 301 0.82 -19.53 15.55
CA ASP A 301 1.15 -20.95 15.37
C ASP A 301 -0.14 -21.73 15.05
N PRO A 302 -0.33 -22.19 13.80
CA PRO A 302 -1.53 -22.91 13.39
C PRO A 302 -1.80 -24.19 14.19
N PHE A 303 -0.76 -24.84 14.71
CA PHE A 303 -0.93 -26.05 15.53
C PHE A 303 -1.48 -25.69 16.92
N LEU A 304 -0.98 -24.63 17.56
CA LEU A 304 -1.52 -24.17 18.84
C LEU A 304 -2.96 -23.68 18.71
N VAL A 305 -3.30 -23.05 17.58
CA VAL A 305 -4.68 -22.63 17.26
C VAL A 305 -5.58 -23.85 17.10
N GLY A 306 -5.15 -24.85 16.33
CA GLY A 306 -5.88 -26.10 16.15
C GLY A 306 -6.09 -26.88 17.45
N GLU A 307 -5.05 -27.01 18.27
CA GLU A 307 -5.15 -27.61 19.61
C GLU A 307 -6.14 -26.88 20.50
N THR A 308 -6.14 -25.54 20.47
CA THR A 308 -7.07 -24.71 21.24
C THR A 308 -8.51 -24.93 20.80
N GLY A 309 -8.75 -25.01 19.49
CA GLY A 309 -10.06 -25.38 18.93
C GLY A 309 -10.54 -26.75 19.38
N LEU A 310 -9.65 -27.76 19.36
CA LEU A 310 -9.96 -29.11 19.84
C LEU A 310 -10.25 -29.17 21.34
N LEU A 311 -9.52 -28.39 22.16
CA LEU A 311 -9.79 -28.27 23.59
C LEU A 311 -11.15 -27.61 23.84
N ALA A 312 -11.50 -26.57 23.09
CA ALA A 312 -12.80 -25.91 23.17
C ALA A 312 -13.93 -26.89 22.81
N LEU A 313 -13.76 -27.66 21.73
CA LEU A 313 -14.73 -28.68 21.31
C LEU A 313 -14.93 -29.76 22.38
N LYS A 314 -13.86 -30.28 22.99
CA LYS A 314 -13.96 -31.25 24.09
C LYS A 314 -14.74 -30.68 25.27
N SER A 315 -14.44 -29.43 25.67
CA SER A 315 -15.14 -28.77 26.77
C SER A 315 -16.64 -28.55 26.48
N ALA A 316 -16.99 -28.25 25.23
CA ALA A 316 -18.38 -28.11 24.80
C ALA A 316 -19.11 -29.46 24.73
N ALA A 317 -18.43 -30.51 24.25
CA ALA A 317 -18.99 -31.87 24.21
C ALA A 317 -19.27 -32.41 25.62
N ASP A 318 -18.38 -32.17 26.59
CA ASP A 318 -18.57 -32.57 27.98
C ASP A 318 -19.79 -31.87 28.63
N GLN A 319 -20.11 -30.63 28.21
CA GLN A 319 -21.32 -29.92 28.64
C GLN A 319 -22.58 -30.39 27.89
N GLY A 320 -22.45 -30.68 26.60
CA GLY A 320 -23.52 -31.09 25.68
C GLY A 320 -23.98 -32.53 25.83
N GLN A 321 -23.20 -33.43 26.45
CA GLN A 321 -23.66 -34.78 26.81
C GLN A 321 -24.89 -34.76 27.73
N ASN A 322 -25.17 -33.65 28.41
CA ASN A 322 -26.38 -33.46 29.21
C ASN A 322 -27.63 -33.05 28.38
N GLN A 323 -27.48 -32.69 27.09
CA GLN A 323 -28.54 -32.08 26.26
C GLN A 323 -28.82 -32.79 24.93
N GLY A 324 -28.11 -33.87 24.58
CA GLY A 324 -28.43 -34.71 23.41
C GLY A 324 -28.20 -34.05 22.05
N GLN A 325 -27.30 -33.05 21.96
CA GLN A 325 -26.95 -32.39 20.70
C GLN A 325 -26.16 -33.30 19.73
N ASP A 326 -26.38 -33.09 18.42
CA ASP A 326 -25.64 -33.76 17.35
C ASP A 326 -24.16 -33.34 17.36
N SER A 327 -23.25 -34.32 17.46
CA SER A 327 -21.81 -34.10 17.60
C SER A 327 -21.19 -33.43 16.38
N GLN A 328 -21.77 -33.62 15.19
CA GLN A 328 -21.30 -32.99 13.96
C GLN A 328 -21.62 -31.50 13.91
N MET A 329 -22.79 -31.11 14.42
CA MET A 329 -23.22 -29.71 14.48
C MET A 329 -22.36 -28.90 15.45
N LEU A 330 -22.05 -29.47 16.62
CA LEU A 330 -21.15 -28.88 17.60
C LEU A 330 -19.73 -28.67 17.05
N LEU A 331 -19.24 -29.65 16.29
CA LEU A 331 -17.94 -29.55 15.63
C LEU A 331 -17.90 -28.39 14.64
N LEU A 332 -18.91 -28.30 13.76
CA LEU A 332 -19.00 -27.22 12.77
C LEU A 332 -19.10 -25.85 13.45
N GLU A 333 -19.96 -25.71 14.46
CA GLU A 333 -20.13 -24.45 15.20
C GLU A 333 -18.82 -23.98 15.84
N MET A 334 -18.07 -24.88 16.48
CA MET A 334 -16.81 -24.52 17.13
C MET A 334 -15.73 -24.12 16.13
N PHE A 335 -15.62 -24.80 14.99
CA PHE A 335 -14.68 -24.40 13.94
C PHE A 335 -15.09 -23.08 13.27
N SER A 336 -16.37 -22.85 13.05
CA SER A 336 -16.88 -21.56 12.56
C SER A 336 -16.53 -20.42 13.51
N LYS A 337 -16.75 -20.58 14.83
CA LYS A 337 -16.38 -19.58 15.84
C LYS A 337 -14.87 -19.33 15.88
N LEU A 338 -14.05 -20.37 15.74
CA LEU A 338 -12.59 -20.23 15.71
C LEU A 338 -12.11 -19.44 14.48
N LEU A 339 -12.64 -19.77 13.30
CA LEU A 339 -12.33 -19.05 12.06
C LEU A 339 -12.80 -17.60 12.11
N GLU A 340 -13.98 -17.36 12.68
CA GLU A 340 -14.50 -16.02 12.90
C GLU A 340 -13.60 -15.23 13.85
N LEU A 341 -13.20 -15.82 14.98
CA LEU A 341 -12.31 -15.18 15.95
C LEU A 341 -10.95 -14.81 15.35
N LEU A 342 -10.37 -15.68 14.52
CA LEU A 342 -9.14 -15.40 13.78
C LEU A 342 -9.33 -14.21 12.83
N THR A 343 -10.42 -14.20 12.08
CA THR A 343 -10.77 -13.14 11.14
C THR A 343 -11.00 -11.80 11.86
N LEU A 344 -11.73 -11.82 12.97
CA LEU A 344 -12.00 -10.63 13.79
C LEU A 344 -10.73 -10.07 14.40
N ARG A 345 -9.82 -10.92 14.91
CA ARG A 345 -8.51 -10.49 15.40
C ARG A 345 -7.71 -9.81 14.29
N HIS A 346 -7.61 -10.45 13.13
CA HIS A 346 -6.85 -9.91 12.00
C HIS A 346 -7.38 -8.55 11.57
N ARG A 347 -8.70 -8.44 11.34
CA ARG A 347 -9.35 -7.16 10.99
C ARG A 347 -9.20 -6.11 12.07
N LEU A 348 -9.26 -6.49 13.36
CA LEU A 348 -9.08 -5.53 14.44
C LEU A 348 -7.65 -4.98 14.46
N ILE A 349 -6.64 -5.83 14.22
CA ILE A 349 -5.26 -5.39 14.06
C ILE A 349 -5.17 -4.39 12.91
N GLU A 350 -5.65 -4.73 11.72
CA GLU A 350 -5.64 -3.83 10.55
C GLU A 350 -6.28 -2.47 10.85
N MET A 351 -7.51 -2.47 11.37
CA MET A 351 -8.25 -1.25 11.71
C MET A 351 -7.54 -0.43 12.79
N SER A 352 -6.90 -1.08 13.77
CA SER A 352 -6.12 -0.42 14.80
C SER A 352 -4.88 0.25 14.21
N LEU A 353 -4.11 -0.47 13.38
CA LEU A 353 -2.89 0.07 12.78
C LEU A 353 -3.21 1.24 11.82
N GLU A 354 -4.25 1.12 11.00
CA GLU A 354 -4.75 2.24 10.17
C GLU A 354 -5.16 3.45 11.02
N SER A 355 -5.82 3.21 12.15
CA SER A 355 -6.21 4.28 13.09
C SER A 355 -5.00 5.02 13.66
N VAL A 356 -3.88 4.34 13.92
CA VAL A 356 -2.63 5.00 14.37
C VAL A 356 -2.12 5.97 13.30
N HIS A 357 -2.11 5.55 12.03
CA HIS A 357 -1.64 6.41 10.94
C HIS A 357 -2.56 7.62 10.74
N LEU A 358 -3.88 7.40 10.74
CA LEU A 358 -4.85 8.49 10.63
C LEU A 358 -4.79 9.45 11.82
N ALA A 359 -4.64 8.93 13.05
CA ALA A 359 -4.49 9.75 14.24
C ALA A 359 -3.22 10.62 14.17
N ARG A 360 -2.11 10.09 13.64
CA ARG A 360 -0.89 10.87 13.44
C ARG A 360 -1.11 12.00 12.43
N VAL A 361 -1.68 11.70 11.28
CA VAL A 361 -1.98 12.71 10.25
C VAL A 361 -2.95 13.76 10.80
N TYR A 362 -3.97 13.34 11.55
CA TYR A 362 -4.90 14.25 12.21
C TYR A 362 -4.18 15.18 13.19
N LYS A 363 -3.30 14.66 14.04
CA LYS A 363 -2.51 15.46 14.97
C LYS A 363 -1.65 16.50 14.25
N ASP A 364 -0.95 16.07 13.19
CA ASP A 364 -0.09 16.96 12.41
C ASP A 364 -0.92 18.10 11.77
N LEU A 365 -2.07 17.78 11.16
CA LEU A 365 -2.99 18.77 10.58
C LEU A 365 -3.63 19.68 11.64
N ALA A 366 -4.03 19.12 12.78
CA ALA A 366 -4.59 19.91 13.89
C ALA A 366 -3.57 20.93 14.39
N CYS A 367 -2.30 20.50 14.56
CA CYS A 367 -1.20 21.39 14.94
C CYS A 367 -0.97 22.50 13.91
N GLU A 368 -0.98 22.17 12.61
CA GLU A 368 -0.84 23.15 11.53
C GLU A 368 -1.98 24.18 11.51
N MET A 369 -3.20 23.76 11.86
CA MET A 369 -4.38 24.63 11.97
C MET A 369 -4.47 25.39 13.30
N GLY A 370 -3.57 25.14 14.25
CA GLY A 370 -3.55 25.78 15.57
C GLY A 370 -4.50 25.18 16.62
N PHE A 371 -4.95 23.94 16.41
CA PHE A 371 -5.78 23.19 17.36
C PHE A 371 -4.94 22.19 18.19
N GLU A 372 -5.38 21.93 19.42
CA GLU A 372 -4.79 20.91 20.30
C GLU A 372 -5.37 19.50 20.00
N GLU A 373 -4.67 18.44 20.42
CA GLU A 373 -4.99 17.05 20.07
C GLU A 373 -6.14 16.42 20.90
N PHE A 374 -6.65 17.10 21.93
CA PHE A 374 -7.64 16.53 22.86
C PHE A 374 -9.00 16.25 22.20
N HIS A 375 -9.28 16.83 21.03
CA HIS A 375 -10.50 16.56 20.25
C HIS A 375 -10.58 15.13 19.69
N LEU A 376 -9.47 14.40 19.73
CA LEU A 376 -9.39 13.03 19.22
C LEU A 376 -9.96 11.99 20.19
N TYR A 377 -10.04 12.31 21.48
CA TYR A 377 -10.30 11.31 22.52
C TYR A 377 -11.50 11.69 23.36
N LEU A 378 -12.32 10.70 23.68
CA LEU A 378 -13.39 10.84 24.67
C LEU A 378 -13.04 10.10 25.95
N ARG A 379 -13.28 10.75 27.10
CA ARG A 379 -13.17 10.08 28.39
C ARG A 379 -14.49 9.36 28.70
N PRO A 380 -14.46 8.05 29.01
CA PRO A 380 -15.63 7.37 29.53
C PRO A 380 -16.02 7.95 30.90
N VAL A 381 -17.28 8.36 31.05
CA VAL A 381 -17.81 8.91 32.31
C VAL A 381 -18.86 7.95 32.86
N HIS A 382 -18.65 7.45 34.07
CA HIS A 382 -19.67 6.65 34.74
C HIS A 382 -20.93 7.49 34.98
N PHE A 383 -22.09 6.92 34.68
CA PHE A 383 -23.37 7.60 34.81
C PHE A 383 -23.61 8.16 36.23
N GLU A 384 -23.08 7.48 37.25
CA GLU A 384 -23.14 7.89 38.66
C GLU A 384 -22.35 9.19 38.95
N SER A 385 -21.39 9.52 38.10
CA SER A 385 -20.57 10.75 38.19
C SER A 385 -21.20 11.93 37.45
N ALA A 386 -22.23 11.70 36.63
CA ALA A 386 -22.97 12.75 35.95
C ALA A 386 -24.00 13.38 36.90
N SER A 387 -23.62 14.46 37.60
CA SER A 387 -24.59 15.21 38.40
C SER A 387 -25.65 15.84 37.49
N HIS A 388 -26.91 15.45 37.62
CA HIS A 388 -28.03 16.07 36.92
C HIS A 388 -28.13 17.53 37.36
N LYS A 389 -27.61 18.47 36.56
CA LYS A 389 -27.84 19.91 36.78
C LYS A 389 -29.26 20.22 36.35
N ASP A 390 -30.20 20.08 37.29
CA ASP A 390 -31.56 20.55 37.12
C ASP A 390 -31.53 22.04 36.76
N LYS A 391 -31.99 22.35 35.54
CA LYS A 391 -32.02 23.67 34.88
C LYS A 391 -30.75 24.05 34.10
N VAL A 392 -30.41 23.26 33.08
CA VAL A 392 -29.68 23.82 31.92
C VAL A 392 -30.72 24.16 30.86
N VAL A 393 -31.08 25.45 30.77
CA VAL A 393 -31.71 25.99 29.56
C VAL A 393 -30.77 25.64 28.43
N HIS A 394 -31.17 24.75 27.51
CA HIS A 394 -30.32 24.25 26.43
C HIS A 394 -29.57 25.42 25.77
N PRO A 395 -28.26 25.61 26.01
CA PRO A 395 -27.52 26.57 25.23
C PRO A 395 -27.54 26.07 23.77
N PRO A 396 -27.67 26.96 22.78
CA PRO A 396 -27.56 26.56 21.38
C PRO A 396 -26.22 25.85 21.16
N PRO A 397 -26.11 24.95 20.16
CA PRO A 397 -24.86 24.26 19.87
C PRO A 397 -23.75 25.29 19.72
N VAL A 398 -22.76 25.20 20.62
CA VAL A 398 -21.64 26.13 20.69
C VAL A 398 -20.73 25.80 19.51
N PHE A 399 -20.56 26.75 18.60
CA PHE A 399 -19.64 26.58 17.48
C PHE A 399 -18.20 26.54 18.01
N ILE A 400 -17.31 25.81 17.33
CA ILE A 400 -15.92 25.65 17.75
C ILE A 400 -15.19 27.01 17.89
N THR A 401 -15.66 28.03 17.17
CA THR A 401 -15.16 29.41 17.23
C THR A 401 -15.49 30.11 18.54
N SER A 402 -16.61 29.77 19.20
CA SER A 402 -17.00 30.30 20.52
C SER A 402 -16.29 29.61 21.69
N LEU A 403 -15.73 28.42 21.46
CA LEU A 403 -14.92 27.67 22.45
C LEU A 403 -13.48 28.20 22.58
N LEU A 404 -13.03 29.02 21.62
CA LEU A 404 -11.72 29.67 21.67
C LEU A 404 -11.66 30.83 22.68
N GLU A 405 -12.82 31.39 23.08
CA GLU A 405 -12.91 32.55 23.98
C GLU A 405 -13.00 32.15 25.47
N ASP A 406 -13.59 30.98 25.81
CA ASP A 406 -13.71 30.43 27.17
C ASP A 406 -13.16 28.99 27.23
N SER A 407 -11.86 28.85 27.46
CA SER A 407 -11.14 27.57 27.38
C SER A 407 -11.34 26.62 28.57
N ASP A 408 -11.97 27.09 29.64
CA ASP A 408 -12.14 26.35 30.91
C ASP A 408 -13.31 25.36 30.88
N CYS A 409 -14.16 25.41 29.84
CA CYS A 409 -15.33 24.55 29.69
C CYS A 409 -15.05 23.22 28.97
N ILE A 410 -13.83 23.02 28.44
CA ILE A 410 -13.50 21.88 27.57
C ILE A 410 -12.62 20.88 28.32
N ASP A 411 -13.05 19.62 28.39
CA ASP A 411 -12.23 18.53 28.95
C ASP A 411 -11.04 18.25 28.01
N ARG A 412 -9.84 18.66 28.43
CA ARG A 412 -8.60 18.48 27.66
C ARG A 412 -7.99 17.12 27.94
N TYR A 413 -8.72 16.07 27.61
CA TYR A 413 -8.22 14.71 27.77
C TYR A 413 -7.31 14.32 26.60
N SER A 414 -6.05 14.03 26.90
CA SER A 414 -5.12 13.38 25.96
C SER A 414 -4.46 12.19 26.66
N PRO A 415 -4.73 10.94 26.24
CA PRO A 415 -4.10 9.76 26.81
C PRO A 415 -2.64 9.65 26.35
N ALA A 416 -1.77 9.18 27.26
CA ALA A 416 -0.35 8.99 26.96
C ALA A 416 -0.07 7.91 25.91
N THR A 417 -1.00 6.96 25.74
CA THR A 417 -0.98 5.89 24.72
C THR A 417 -2.34 5.78 24.07
N LEU A 418 -2.39 5.34 22.81
CA LEU A 418 -3.65 5.05 22.15
C LEU A 418 -4.38 3.89 22.85
N VAL A 419 -5.71 3.99 22.84
CA VAL A 419 -6.64 2.98 23.35
C VAL A 419 -7.51 2.50 22.19
N LEU A 420 -8.14 1.32 22.34
CA LEU A 420 -9.12 0.87 21.37
C LEU A 420 -10.39 1.72 21.49
N ALA A 421 -11.08 1.97 20.38
CA ALA A 421 -12.32 2.76 20.36
C ALA A 421 -13.37 2.27 21.37
N ILE A 422 -13.40 0.95 21.64
CA ILE A 422 -14.36 0.36 22.59
C ILE A 422 -14.22 0.94 24.00
N SER A 423 -13.03 1.40 24.42
CA SER A 423 -12.85 2.00 25.76
C SER A 423 -13.58 3.34 25.94
N GLU A 424 -13.92 4.02 24.84
CA GLU A 424 -14.76 5.23 24.91
C GLU A 424 -16.22 4.90 25.28
N VAL A 425 -16.67 3.68 24.98
CA VAL A 425 -18.05 3.22 25.21
C VAL A 425 -18.16 2.36 26.46
N ASP A 426 -17.20 1.45 26.66
CA ASP A 426 -17.12 0.56 27.81
C ASP A 426 -15.66 0.27 28.18
N ASP A 427 -15.28 0.73 29.37
CA ASP A 427 -13.91 0.64 29.85
C ASP A 427 -13.58 -0.76 30.41
N ASN A 428 -14.58 -1.61 30.72
CA ASN A 428 -14.34 -2.75 31.62
C ASN A 428 -14.94 -4.11 31.26
N GLN A 429 -15.90 -4.25 30.34
CA GLN A 429 -16.54 -5.55 30.07
C GLN A 429 -16.27 -6.09 28.66
N ILE A 430 -16.59 -5.33 27.62
CA ILE A 430 -16.53 -5.75 26.21
C ILE A 430 -15.09 -5.70 25.69
N GLY A 431 -14.33 -4.67 26.06
CA GLY A 431 -12.96 -4.45 25.58
C GLY A 431 -11.88 -5.33 26.21
N LYS A 432 -12.24 -6.26 27.11
CA LYS A 432 -11.27 -7.14 27.78
C LYS A 432 -11.18 -8.49 27.07
N PHE A 433 -10.15 -8.64 26.25
CA PHE A 433 -9.80 -9.90 25.59
C PHE A 433 -8.28 -10.08 25.54
N SER A 434 -7.82 -11.31 25.35
CA SER A 434 -6.40 -11.61 25.16
C SER A 434 -6.21 -12.82 24.26
N PHE A 435 -5.29 -12.69 23.31
CA PHE A 435 -4.84 -13.75 22.41
C PHE A 435 -3.46 -14.29 22.80
N TYR A 436 -2.97 -13.93 24.00
CA TYR A 436 -1.62 -14.28 24.46
C TYR A 436 -1.51 -15.70 25.02
N THR A 437 -2.59 -16.26 25.58
CA THR A 437 -2.61 -17.63 26.15
C THR A 437 -3.76 -18.46 25.61
N LYS A 438 -3.60 -19.79 25.62
CA LYS A 438 -4.64 -20.73 25.18
C LYS A 438 -5.92 -20.56 26.00
N GLU A 439 -5.80 -20.37 27.31
CA GLU A 439 -6.93 -20.23 28.24
C GLU A 439 -7.75 -18.98 27.96
N ALA A 440 -7.11 -17.87 27.57
CA ALA A 440 -7.81 -16.64 27.21
C ALA A 440 -8.60 -16.83 25.91
N ILE A 441 -8.03 -17.52 24.92
CA ILE A 441 -8.71 -17.84 23.66
C ILE A 441 -9.89 -18.79 23.91
N LEU A 442 -9.72 -19.81 24.76
CA LEU A 442 -10.83 -20.69 25.16
C LEU A 442 -11.99 -19.92 25.77
N LYS A 443 -11.72 -18.92 26.63
CA LYS A 443 -12.77 -18.04 27.18
C LYS A 443 -13.48 -17.24 26.10
N LEU A 444 -12.78 -16.79 25.07
CA LEU A 444 -13.40 -16.07 23.94
C LEU A 444 -14.32 -16.98 23.11
N LEU A 445 -14.00 -18.27 22.99
CA LEU A 445 -14.78 -19.24 22.22
C LEU A 445 -16.03 -19.75 22.95
N CYS A 446 -15.98 -19.90 24.29
CA CYS A 446 -17.06 -20.52 25.06
C CYS A 446 -18.10 -19.54 25.62
N HIS A 447 -17.83 -18.23 25.61
CA HIS A 447 -18.72 -17.17 26.10
C HIS A 447 -19.16 -16.25 24.94
N SER A 448 -19.78 -15.10 25.25
CA SER A 448 -20.13 -14.05 24.27
C SER A 448 -18.89 -13.32 23.69
N GLY A 449 -17.73 -13.99 23.65
CA GLY A 449 -16.45 -13.39 23.31
C GLY A 449 -16.33 -13.05 21.82
N VAL A 450 -16.91 -13.88 20.95
CA VAL A 450 -16.97 -13.61 19.50
C VAL A 450 -17.83 -12.37 19.25
N GLU A 451 -19.01 -12.29 19.85
CA GLU A 451 -19.92 -11.15 19.74
C GLU A 451 -19.29 -9.87 20.31
N ASN A 452 -18.63 -9.96 21.47
CA ASN A 452 -17.90 -8.83 22.06
C ASN A 452 -16.77 -8.33 21.13
N MET A 453 -16.10 -9.25 20.44
CA MET A 453 -15.05 -8.91 19.48
C MET A 453 -15.62 -8.27 18.20
N GLN A 454 -16.80 -8.70 17.73
CA GLN A 454 -17.52 -8.03 16.65
C GLN A 454 -17.88 -6.58 17.03
N VAL A 455 -18.39 -6.36 18.25
CA VAL A 455 -18.70 -5.01 18.76
C VAL A 455 -17.43 -4.16 18.85
N THR A 456 -16.34 -4.72 19.38
CA THR A 456 -15.04 -4.04 19.44
C THR A 456 -14.55 -3.61 18.06
N LEU A 457 -14.63 -4.51 17.07
CA LEU A 457 -14.26 -4.21 15.69
C LEU A 457 -15.14 -3.12 15.08
N ALA A 458 -16.46 -3.16 15.31
CA ALA A 458 -17.39 -2.15 14.81
C ALA A 458 -17.09 -0.76 15.41
N CYS A 459 -16.80 -0.68 16.70
CA CYS A 459 -16.34 0.56 17.34
C CYS A 459 -15.03 1.06 16.71
N GLN A 460 -14.03 0.19 16.53
CA GLN A 460 -12.75 0.58 15.95
C GLN A 460 -12.89 1.06 14.50
N ALA A 461 -13.68 0.36 13.68
CA ALA A 461 -13.97 0.77 12.32
C ALA A 461 -14.68 2.12 12.26
N THR A 462 -15.61 2.38 13.19
CA THR A 462 -16.31 3.66 13.28
C THR A 462 -15.36 4.80 13.63
N GLN A 463 -14.49 4.61 14.63
CA GLN A 463 -13.47 5.60 15.01
C GLN A 463 -12.52 5.89 13.84
N LYS A 464 -12.02 4.85 13.18
CA LYS A 464 -11.16 4.97 12.00
C LYS A 464 -11.84 5.76 10.87
N ASN A 465 -13.10 5.46 10.58
CA ASN A 465 -13.85 6.14 9.53
C ASN A 465 -14.11 7.61 9.89
N ALA A 466 -14.40 7.92 11.16
CA ALA A 466 -14.53 9.29 11.64
C ALA A 466 -13.21 10.06 11.48
N LEU A 467 -12.08 9.45 11.83
CA LEU A 467 -10.75 10.01 11.63
C LEU A 467 -10.45 10.28 10.16
N MET A 468 -10.74 9.32 9.29
CA MET A 468 -10.56 9.45 7.85
C MET A 468 -11.35 10.63 7.30
N VAL A 469 -12.64 10.76 7.67
CA VAL A 469 -13.49 11.88 7.26
C VAL A 469 -12.92 13.21 7.77
N ALA A 470 -12.46 13.26 9.01
CA ALA A 470 -11.87 14.47 9.59
C ALA A 470 -10.60 14.91 8.85
N VAL A 471 -9.70 13.97 8.54
CA VAL A 471 -8.47 14.21 7.76
C VAL A 471 -8.80 14.69 6.34
N GLN A 472 -9.75 14.04 5.66
CA GLN A 472 -10.20 14.42 4.33
C GLN A 472 -10.86 15.80 4.29
N GLN A 473 -11.68 16.11 5.31
CA GLN A 473 -12.30 17.41 5.43
C GLN A 473 -11.23 18.50 5.64
N ALA A 474 -10.27 18.27 6.54
CA ALA A 474 -9.17 19.20 6.77
C ALA A 474 -8.32 19.40 5.51
N SER A 475 -7.97 18.35 4.77
CA SER A 475 -7.17 18.46 3.55
C SER A 475 -7.86 19.25 2.44
N PHE A 476 -9.19 19.15 2.32
CA PHE A 476 -9.98 19.95 1.39
C PHE A 476 -9.92 21.46 1.69
N TYR A 477 -9.93 21.84 2.98
CA TYR A 477 -9.84 23.25 3.39
C TYR A 477 -8.39 23.77 3.46
N HIS A 478 -7.41 22.89 3.68
CA HIS A 478 -6.00 23.24 3.82
C HIS A 478 -5.28 23.44 2.48
N THR A 479 -5.94 23.30 1.33
CA THR A 479 -5.29 23.59 0.04
C THR A 479 -4.96 25.10 0.01
N PRO A 480 -3.67 25.51 -0.02
CA PRO A 480 -3.34 26.92 -0.06
C PRO A 480 -3.94 27.48 -1.34
N ARG A 481 -4.83 28.47 -1.17
CA ARG A 481 -5.37 29.24 -2.29
C ARG A 481 -4.20 29.92 -2.97
N GLY A 482 -3.66 29.28 -4.01
CA GLY A 482 -2.52 29.78 -4.77
C GLY A 482 -2.79 31.22 -5.17
N SER A 483 -1.84 32.09 -4.81
CA SER A 483 -1.63 33.45 -5.31
C SER A 483 -2.72 33.96 -6.27
N CYS A 484 -3.79 34.53 -5.73
CA CYS A 484 -4.58 35.48 -6.50
C CYS A 484 -3.73 36.75 -6.66
N PRO A 485 -3.57 37.30 -7.87
CA PRO A 485 -2.98 38.63 -8.02
C PRO A 485 -3.88 39.63 -7.28
N ALA A 486 -3.23 40.54 -6.57
CA ALA A 486 -3.89 41.60 -5.82
C ALA A 486 -4.84 42.40 -6.72
N ASP A 487 -6.14 42.24 -6.51
CA ASP A 487 -7.12 43.32 -6.32
C ASP A 487 -8.54 42.77 -6.37
N VAL A 488 -9.15 42.50 -5.22
CA VAL A 488 -10.51 42.98 -4.91
C VAL A 488 -10.61 43.13 -3.39
N LYS A 489 -10.57 44.36 -2.92
CA LYS A 489 -10.82 44.75 -1.54
C LYS A 489 -12.32 44.67 -1.28
N VAL A 490 -12.83 43.56 -0.74
CA VAL A 490 -14.18 43.53 -0.13
C VAL A 490 -14.03 43.56 1.38
N SER A 491 -14.20 44.76 1.93
CA SER A 491 -14.25 45.02 3.36
C SER A 491 -15.48 44.34 3.97
N CYS A 492 -15.28 43.29 4.77
CA CYS A 492 -16.33 42.77 5.64
C CYS A 492 -16.16 43.39 7.04
N LYS A 493 -16.61 44.65 7.17
CA LYS A 493 -17.02 45.22 8.46
C LYS A 493 -18.49 45.58 8.33
N ARG A 494 -19.38 44.80 8.95
CA ARG A 494 -20.71 45.26 9.36
C ARG A 494 -21.24 44.40 10.50
N SER A 495 -21.03 44.92 11.71
CA SER A 495 -21.92 44.74 12.84
C SER A 495 -23.33 45.16 12.41
N LEU A 496 -24.33 44.31 12.60
CA LEU A 496 -25.73 44.73 12.60
C LEU A 496 -26.54 43.86 13.57
N ARG A 497 -27.06 44.54 14.59
CA ARG A 497 -28.02 44.09 15.58
C ARG A 497 -29.34 43.70 14.89
N LEU A 498 -29.96 42.63 15.38
CA LEU A 498 -31.35 42.24 15.09
C LEU A 498 -32.36 43.30 15.59
N PRO A 499 -33.52 43.40 14.92
CA PRO A 499 -34.79 43.59 15.61
C PRO A 499 -35.82 42.49 15.28
N HIS A 500 -36.77 42.32 16.21
CA HIS A 500 -37.81 41.29 16.34
C HIS A 500 -38.83 41.14 15.16
N SER A 501 -39.08 39.88 14.76
CA SER A 501 -40.33 39.14 14.36
C SER A 501 -41.52 39.86 13.66
N PRO A 502 -42.31 39.20 12.75
CA PRO A 502 -42.80 37.83 12.88
C PRO A 502 -42.83 36.92 11.62
N SER A 503 -43.08 35.64 11.93
CA SER A 503 -43.24 34.42 11.13
C SER A 503 -44.10 34.49 9.87
N ILE A 504 -43.54 34.06 8.71
CA ILE A 504 -44.21 33.33 7.61
C ILE A 504 -43.18 32.37 6.96
N PRO A 505 -43.51 31.08 6.72
CA PRO A 505 -42.57 30.05 6.27
C PRO A 505 -42.56 29.89 4.73
N LEU A 506 -41.38 29.74 4.12
CA LEU A 506 -41.20 29.32 2.72
C LEU A 506 -39.85 28.55 2.58
N PRO A 507 -39.71 27.64 1.60
CA PRO A 507 -39.52 26.22 1.86
C PRO A 507 -38.06 25.74 1.77
N LEU A 508 -37.73 24.73 2.57
CA LEU A 508 -36.54 23.90 2.36
C LEU A 508 -36.74 23.02 1.12
N PRO A 509 -35.70 22.80 0.28
CA PRO A 509 -35.75 21.77 -0.75
C PRO A 509 -35.85 20.39 -0.07
N GLN A 510 -36.94 19.69 -0.35
CA GLN A 510 -37.16 18.29 0.01
C GLN A 510 -36.14 17.43 -0.74
N PHE A 511 -35.22 16.81 0.00
CA PHE A 511 -34.69 15.51 -0.41
C PHE A 511 -35.52 14.46 0.31
N ASP A 512 -36.30 13.72 -0.46
CA ASP A 512 -37.10 12.60 0.02
C ASP A 512 -36.17 11.53 0.62
N THR A 513 -36.14 11.46 1.94
CA THR A 513 -35.69 10.28 2.67
C THR A 513 -36.89 9.34 2.83
N PRO A 514 -36.84 8.08 2.35
CA PRO A 514 -37.79 7.10 2.83
C PRO A 514 -37.45 6.77 4.30
N PRO A 515 -38.44 6.80 5.21
CA PRO A 515 -38.25 6.32 6.57
C PRO A 515 -38.20 4.79 6.52
N TYR A 516 -37.43 4.18 7.43
CA TYR A 516 -37.42 2.76 7.85
C TYR A 516 -36.00 2.20 7.83
N LEU A 517 -35.24 2.45 8.91
CA LEU A 517 -34.25 1.49 9.43
C LEU A 517 -34.33 1.53 10.96
N LEU A 518 -35.44 0.98 11.46
CA LEU A 518 -35.41 0.19 12.69
C LEU A 518 -34.60 -1.07 12.41
N PHE A 519 -33.74 -1.47 13.35
CA PHE A 519 -33.05 -2.77 13.34
C PHE A 519 -34.00 -3.91 12.95
N PRO A 520 -33.54 -4.84 12.10
CA PRO A 520 -33.36 -6.20 12.60
C PRO A 520 -32.02 -6.84 12.18
N HIS A 521 -31.71 -7.92 12.89
CA HIS A 521 -30.57 -8.84 12.90
C HIS A 521 -29.84 -9.20 11.57
N PRO A 522 -28.63 -9.79 11.68
CA PRO A 522 -27.60 -9.78 10.64
C PRO A 522 -27.86 -10.85 9.59
N SER A 523 -27.81 -10.44 8.33
CA SER A 523 -27.63 -11.33 7.20
C SER A 523 -26.37 -10.87 6.49
N ILE A 524 -25.27 -11.58 6.75
CA ILE A 524 -24.05 -11.47 5.96
C ILE A 524 -24.39 -12.03 4.57
N SER A 525 -24.51 -11.16 3.59
CA SER A 525 -24.45 -11.54 2.17
C SER A 525 -23.64 -10.53 1.40
N LEU A 526 -22.59 -11.08 0.80
CA LEU A 526 -21.62 -10.56 -0.14
C LEU A 526 -22.21 -9.59 -1.18
N LEU A 527 -21.55 -8.45 -1.37
CA LEU A 527 -21.43 -7.73 -2.63
C LEU A 527 -20.03 -7.08 -2.71
N PRO A 528 -19.47 -6.91 -3.92
CA PRO A 528 -18.04 -7.03 -4.19
C PRO A 528 -17.25 -5.74 -3.93
N PHE A 529 -15.98 -5.98 -3.62
CA PHE A 529 -14.89 -5.01 -3.66
C PHE A 529 -14.85 -4.31 -5.02
N SER A 530 -15.29 -3.07 -5.07
CA SER A 530 -14.88 -2.06 -6.05
C SER A 530 -15.29 -0.72 -5.47
N LEU A 531 -14.39 0.27 -5.51
CA LEU A 531 -14.32 1.47 -4.67
C LEU A 531 -13.43 1.22 -3.45
N PHE A 532 -12.46 2.10 -3.24
CA PHE A 532 -11.46 2.13 -2.16
C PHE A 532 -10.06 1.57 -2.49
N ASP A 533 -9.46 2.11 -3.56
CA ASP A 533 -8.01 2.33 -3.64
C ASP A 533 -7.73 3.74 -3.14
N HIS A 534 -7.37 3.99 -1.87
CA HIS A 534 -6.70 5.22 -1.39
C HIS A 534 -6.07 4.95 0.00
N PHE A 535 -4.78 5.30 0.18
CA PHE A 535 -3.89 5.23 1.38
C PHE A 535 -2.80 4.11 1.41
N PRO A 536 -1.63 4.37 2.05
CA PRO A 536 -0.32 3.96 1.53
C PRO A 536 0.11 2.55 1.92
N LEU A 537 0.98 2.02 1.04
CA LEU A 537 1.66 0.73 0.93
C LEU A 537 2.22 0.02 2.17
N TYR A 538 2.05 0.51 3.40
CA TYR A 538 2.69 -0.15 4.55
C TYR A 538 2.01 -1.44 5.00
N PHE A 539 0.75 -1.68 4.61
CA PHE A 539 -0.04 -2.81 5.14
C PHE A 539 -0.20 -4.01 4.21
N TYR A 540 -0.09 -3.83 2.90
CA TYR A 540 -0.13 -4.98 1.98
C TYR A 540 1.10 -5.90 2.10
N PHE A 541 2.17 -5.47 2.78
CA PHE A 541 3.41 -6.23 2.90
C PHE A 541 3.56 -7.10 4.17
N LEU A 542 2.63 -7.02 5.12
CA LEU A 542 2.64 -7.87 6.33
C LEU A 542 1.58 -8.98 6.34
N SER A 543 0.78 -9.08 5.28
CA SER A 543 -0.26 -10.10 5.14
C SER A 543 0.25 -11.25 4.28
N CYS A 544 0.61 -12.37 4.90
CA CYS A 544 0.58 -13.67 4.22
C CYS A 544 -0.89 -14.01 3.97
N PRO A 545 -1.38 -14.09 2.72
CA PRO A 545 -2.68 -14.70 2.47
C PRO A 545 -2.51 -16.21 2.66
N LEU A 546 -3.27 -16.78 3.60
CA LEU A 546 -3.51 -18.22 3.64
C LEU A 546 -4.27 -18.61 2.37
N PRO A 547 -3.76 -19.52 1.52
CA PRO A 547 -4.54 -20.06 0.42
C PRO A 547 -5.58 -21.04 0.98
N LEU A 548 -6.87 -20.72 0.80
CA LEU A 548 -7.93 -21.73 0.87
C LEU A 548 -7.80 -22.64 -0.37
N PRO A 549 -7.71 -23.97 -0.22
CA PRO A 549 -7.71 -24.86 -1.36
C PRO A 549 -9.14 -24.97 -1.92
N PHE A 550 -9.35 -24.45 -3.13
CA PHE A 550 -10.49 -24.84 -3.95
C PHE A 550 -10.25 -26.26 -4.47
N SER A 551 -11.03 -27.20 -3.95
CA SER A 551 -11.19 -28.53 -4.52
C SER A 551 -12.07 -28.45 -5.77
N PHE A 552 -11.56 -28.92 -6.91
CA PHE A 552 -12.38 -29.38 -8.04
C PHE A 552 -12.20 -30.90 -8.20
N PRO A 553 -13.26 -31.62 -8.62
CA PRO A 553 -13.37 -33.08 -8.54
C PRO A 553 -12.40 -33.86 -9.42
#